data_AF-K1YAG9-F1
#
_entry.id   AF-K1YAG9-F1
#
_cell.length_a   1.000
_cell.length_b   1.000
_cell.length_c   1.000
_cell.angle_alpha   90.00
_cell.angle_beta   90.00
_cell.angle_gamma   90.00
#
_symmetry.space_group_name_H-M   'P 1'
#
loop_
_entity.id
_entity.type
_entity.pdbx_description
1 polymer ?
#
loop_
_entity_poly.entity_id
_entity_poly.type
_entity_poly.pdbx_seq_one_letter_code
_entity_poly.pdbx_strand_id
1 'polypeptide(L)'
;MPLDLLSKTQVPDALPRDMQAVVDGLKKSKNQEECLKKTYDILNTKYRGYRVKTYTRLFELFITDIIKLWSRNGFLHCTNINYVMRILLLKSGRFQESDIRLKWTLIWYVSPHQYLQVRVNGKWIDVDIWAHAYGIQFGDHAHGFH
;
A
#
# COMPACT_ATOMS: atom_id res chain seq x y z
N MET A 1 3.96 9.42 -22.06
CA MET A 1 3.51 8.01 -21.97
C MET A 1 2.05 8.04 -21.52
N PRO A 2 1.14 7.29 -22.16
CA PRO A 2 -0.23 7.18 -21.69
C PRO A 2 -0.26 6.67 -20.24
N LEU A 3 -1.20 7.19 -19.46
CA LEU A 3 -1.35 6.95 -18.03
C LEU A 3 -1.82 5.51 -17.80
N ASP A 4 -0.92 4.62 -17.42
CA ASP A 4 -1.31 3.31 -16.95
C ASP A 4 -1.37 3.29 -15.41
N LEU A 5 -2.41 3.93 -14.88
CA LEU A 5 -2.73 3.88 -13.45
C LEU A 5 -3.35 2.52 -13.06
N LEU A 6 -3.67 1.68 -14.04
CA LEU A 6 -4.35 0.40 -13.84
C LEU A 6 -3.35 -0.75 -13.75
N SER A 7 -2.19 -0.66 -14.39
CA SER A 7 -1.15 -1.67 -14.27
C SER A 7 -0.34 -1.53 -12.99
N LYS A 8 0.16 -2.70 -12.55
CA LYS A 8 1.06 -2.78 -11.41
C LYS A 8 2.43 -2.27 -11.84
N THR A 9 2.92 -1.22 -11.17
CA THR A 9 4.32 -0.80 -11.30
C THR A 9 5.26 -1.96 -11.01
N GLN A 10 6.33 -2.09 -11.79
CA GLN A 10 7.33 -3.15 -11.61
C GLN A 10 7.95 -3.07 -10.21
N VAL A 11 8.13 -4.23 -9.57
CA VAL A 11 8.84 -4.31 -8.29
C VAL A 11 10.34 -4.11 -8.57
N PRO A 12 11.02 -3.19 -7.86
CA PRO A 12 12.44 -2.95 -8.08
C PRO A 12 13.28 -4.15 -7.61
N ASP A 13 14.41 -4.39 -8.26
CA ASP A 13 15.32 -5.49 -7.88
C ASP A 13 16.00 -5.21 -6.54
N ALA A 14 16.51 -3.98 -6.37
CA ALA A 14 17.17 -3.50 -5.16
C ALA A 14 16.25 -2.62 -4.30
N LEU A 15 16.42 -2.71 -2.98
CA LEU A 15 15.70 -1.90 -1.99
C LEU A 15 16.66 -0.98 -1.21
N PRO A 16 16.18 0.17 -0.70
CA PRO A 16 16.89 0.93 0.32
C PRO A 16 17.29 0.05 1.51
N ARG A 17 18.46 0.30 2.12
CA ARG A 17 19.01 -0.54 3.20
C ARG A 17 18.05 -0.71 4.38
N ASP A 18 17.38 0.36 4.77
CA ASP A 18 16.40 0.37 5.86
C ASP A 18 15.10 -0.35 5.49
N MET A 19 14.63 -0.21 4.24
CA MET A 19 13.51 -1.00 3.72
C MET A 19 13.85 -2.50 3.66
N GLN A 20 15.09 -2.84 3.27
CA GLN A 20 15.57 -4.22 3.24
C GLN A 20 15.58 -4.84 4.65
N ALA A 21 16.00 -4.07 5.68
CA ALA A 21 15.94 -4.53 7.06
C ALA A 21 14.50 -4.83 7.52
N VAL A 22 13.53 -4.02 7.09
CA VAL A 22 12.10 -4.30 7.31
C VAL A 22 11.69 -5.60 6.63
N VAL A 23 12.04 -5.78 5.36
CA VAL A 23 11.75 -7.01 4.60
C VAL A 23 12.34 -8.24 5.29
N ASP A 24 13.57 -8.16 5.79
CA ASP A 24 14.22 -9.27 6.48
C ASP A 24 13.57 -9.58 7.84
N GLY A 25 12.99 -8.57 8.50
CA GLY A 25 12.10 -8.76 9.64
C GLY A 25 10.79 -9.46 9.26
N LEU A 26 10.16 -9.05 8.14
CA LEU A 26 8.90 -9.62 7.65
C LEU A 26 9.06 -11.08 7.21
N LYS A 27 10.20 -11.48 6.62
CA LYS A 27 10.52 -12.88 6.27
C LYS A 27 10.37 -13.83 7.46
N LYS A 28 10.66 -13.35 8.68
CA LYS A 28 10.60 -14.12 9.93
C LYS A 28 9.18 -14.29 10.48
N SER A 29 8.15 -13.71 9.85
CA SER A 29 6.76 -13.91 10.25
C SER A 29 6.37 -15.38 10.12
N LYS A 30 5.55 -15.91 11.05
CA LYS A 30 5.19 -17.34 11.08
C LYS A 30 4.32 -17.73 9.90
N ASN A 31 3.44 -16.84 9.46
CA ASN A 31 2.51 -17.09 8.36
C ASN A 31 2.18 -15.79 7.57
N GLN A 32 1.37 -15.92 6.52
CA GLN A 32 0.94 -14.79 5.68
C GLN A 32 0.18 -13.74 6.47
N GLU A 33 -0.72 -14.14 7.36
CA GLU A 33 -1.55 -13.22 8.15
C GLU A 33 -0.69 -12.32 9.06
N GLU A 34 0.26 -12.91 9.77
CA GLU A 34 1.20 -12.17 10.62
C GLU A 34 2.07 -11.22 9.79
N CYS A 35 2.55 -11.66 8.62
CA CYS A 35 3.32 -10.82 7.71
C CYS A 35 2.50 -9.62 7.21
N LEU A 36 1.23 -9.85 6.85
CA LEU A 36 0.33 -8.82 6.38
C LEU A 36 0.02 -7.79 7.47
N LYS A 37 -0.30 -8.24 8.69
CA LYS A 37 -0.56 -7.39 9.86
C LYS A 37 0.67 -6.55 10.23
N LYS A 38 1.85 -7.16 10.33
CA LYS A 38 3.10 -6.43 10.58
C LYS A 38 3.39 -5.39 9.51
N THR A 39 3.17 -5.73 8.24
CA THR A 39 3.35 -4.79 7.13
C THR A 39 2.38 -3.61 7.25
N TYR A 40 1.11 -3.88 7.55
CA TYR A 40 0.09 -2.87 7.80
C TYR A 40 0.51 -1.93 8.94
N ASP A 41 0.90 -2.46 10.11
CA ASP A 41 1.28 -1.67 11.28
C ASP A 41 2.49 -0.75 11.01
N ILE A 42 3.52 -1.28 10.34
CA ILE A 42 4.71 -0.52 9.93
C ILE A 42 4.31 0.66 9.05
N LEU A 43 3.45 0.41 8.04
CA LEU A 43 3.07 1.43 7.08
C LEU A 43 2.11 2.46 7.67
N ASN A 44 1.21 2.09 8.58
CA ASN A 44 0.36 3.04 9.30
C ASN A 44 1.15 3.92 10.28
N THR A 45 2.24 3.38 10.85
CA THR A 45 3.14 4.17 11.69
C THR A 45 3.91 5.19 10.85
N LYS A 46 4.33 4.80 9.65
CA LYS A 46 5.20 5.61 8.78
C LYS A 46 4.43 6.61 7.91
N TYR A 47 3.26 6.22 7.41
CA TYR A 47 2.49 6.98 6.44
C TYR A 47 1.09 7.29 6.93
N ARG A 48 0.51 8.35 6.38
CA ARG A 48 -0.84 8.79 6.71
C ARG A 48 -1.51 9.43 5.51
N GLY A 49 -2.77 9.09 5.26
CA GLY A 49 -3.60 9.78 4.28
C GLY A 49 -4.00 11.18 4.74
N TYR A 50 -4.07 12.14 3.81
CA TYR A 50 -4.49 13.52 4.08
C TYR A 50 -5.34 14.07 2.93
N ARG A 51 -6.61 14.43 3.20
CA ARG A 51 -7.58 14.87 2.16
C ARG A 51 -7.05 16.06 1.35
N VAL A 52 -6.65 17.14 2.02
CA VAL A 52 -6.19 18.37 1.36
C VAL A 52 -4.93 18.11 0.54
N LYS A 53 -3.96 17.34 1.09
CA LYS A 53 -2.71 17.03 0.39
C LYS A 53 -2.92 16.12 -0.82
N THR A 54 -3.93 15.24 -0.80
CA THR A 54 -4.30 14.44 -1.98
C THR A 54 -4.63 15.32 -3.17
N TYR A 55 -5.33 16.45 -2.97
CA TYR A 55 -5.69 17.36 -4.07
C TYR A 55 -4.61 18.40 -4.39
N THR A 56 -3.82 18.85 -3.41
CA THR A 56 -2.80 19.89 -3.65
C THR A 56 -1.45 19.34 -4.11
N ARG A 57 -1.21 18.03 -3.97
CA ARG A 57 0.07 17.38 -4.35
C ARG A 57 -0.09 16.33 -5.44
N LEU A 58 -0.98 16.55 -6.41
CA LEU A 58 -1.28 15.59 -7.48
C LEU A 58 -0.04 15.14 -8.27
N PHE A 59 0.93 16.03 -8.50
CA PHE A 59 2.18 15.69 -9.18
C PHE A 59 3.00 14.59 -8.49
N GLU A 60 2.77 14.36 -7.18
CA GLU A 60 3.45 13.30 -6.42
C GLU A 60 2.86 11.92 -6.65
N LEU A 61 1.69 11.80 -7.30
CA LEU A 61 1.09 10.53 -7.69
C LEU A 61 1.99 9.74 -8.65
N PHE A 62 2.85 10.43 -9.39
CA PHE A 62 3.71 9.84 -10.43
C PHE A 62 5.09 9.44 -9.92
N ILE A 63 5.36 9.58 -8.63
CA ILE A 63 6.64 9.19 -8.04
C ILE A 63 6.64 7.67 -7.83
N THR A 64 7.44 6.96 -8.62
CA THR A 64 7.64 5.50 -8.52
C THR A 64 9.01 5.12 -7.94
N ASP A 65 9.86 6.10 -7.68
CA ASP A 65 11.17 5.90 -7.05
C ASP A 65 11.00 5.41 -5.61
N ILE A 66 11.35 4.15 -5.37
CA ILE A 66 11.18 3.51 -4.06
C ILE A 66 12.05 4.14 -2.98
N ILE A 67 13.22 4.67 -3.30
CA ILE A 67 14.10 5.35 -2.33
C ILE A 67 13.42 6.65 -1.87
N LYS A 68 12.87 7.40 -2.82
CA LYS A 68 12.14 8.64 -2.52
C LYS A 68 10.83 8.39 -1.76
N LEU A 69 10.10 7.34 -2.10
CA LEU A 69 8.88 6.97 -1.37
C LEU A 69 9.20 6.51 0.05
N TRP A 70 10.18 5.63 0.21
CA TRP A 70 10.54 5.05 1.51
C TRP A 70 11.19 6.05 2.47
N SER A 71 11.98 6.99 1.98
CA SER A 71 12.58 8.03 2.83
C SER A 71 11.57 9.03 3.40
N ARG A 72 10.33 9.08 2.87
CA ARG A 72 9.28 9.97 3.37
C ARG A 72 8.67 9.44 4.67
N ASN A 73 8.19 10.36 5.50
CA ASN A 73 7.30 10.08 6.62
C ASN A 73 6.06 10.98 6.50
N GLY A 74 4.90 10.46 6.90
CA GLY A 74 3.63 11.18 6.82
C GLY A 74 2.92 10.99 5.47
N PHE A 75 2.68 12.08 4.73
CA PHE A 75 1.78 12.02 3.57
C PHE A 75 2.37 11.21 2.41
N LEU A 76 1.59 10.23 1.95
CA LEU A 76 1.69 9.60 0.64
C LEU A 76 0.29 9.42 0.05
N HIS A 77 0.22 9.39 -1.27
CA HIS A 77 -1.00 9.03 -1.99
C HIS A 77 -1.29 7.53 -1.84
N CYS A 78 -2.57 7.15 -1.94
CA CYS A 78 -2.99 5.76 -1.79
C CYS A 78 -2.28 4.83 -2.78
N THR A 79 -2.11 5.24 -4.04
CA THR A 79 -1.35 4.49 -5.05
C THR A 79 0.09 4.22 -4.63
N ASN A 80 0.78 5.23 -4.08
CA ASN A 80 2.16 5.11 -3.64
C ASN A 80 2.28 4.23 -2.39
N ILE A 81 1.36 4.37 -1.44
CA ILE A 81 1.33 3.52 -0.24
C ILE A 81 1.10 2.05 -0.62
N ASN A 82 0.14 1.78 -1.51
CA ASN A 82 -0.16 0.44 -2.00
C ASN A 82 1.01 -0.16 -2.78
N TYR A 83 1.73 0.66 -3.55
CA TYR A 83 2.94 0.23 -4.23
C TYR A 83 4.03 -0.18 -3.23
N VAL A 84 4.31 0.63 -2.21
CA VAL A 84 5.26 0.28 -1.14
C VAL A 84 4.82 -0.99 -0.41
N MET A 85 3.54 -1.10 -0.05
CA MET A 85 2.99 -2.29 0.60
C MET A 85 3.19 -3.55 -0.24
N ARG A 86 2.82 -3.50 -1.53
CA ARG A 86 3.02 -4.61 -2.45
C ARG A 86 4.49 -5.04 -2.52
N ILE A 87 5.43 -4.10 -2.58
CA ILE A 87 6.86 -4.43 -2.58
C ILE A 87 7.24 -5.18 -1.30
N LEU A 88 6.85 -4.68 -0.13
CA LEU A 88 7.16 -5.33 1.15
C LEU A 88 6.60 -6.76 1.22
N LEU A 89 5.34 -6.96 0.82
CA LEU A 89 4.70 -8.27 0.81
C LEU A 89 5.42 -9.25 -0.13
N LEU A 90 5.71 -8.83 -1.37
CA LEU A 90 6.38 -9.69 -2.34
C LEU A 90 7.83 -10.00 -1.94
N LYS A 91 8.58 -8.98 -1.53
CA LYS A 91 10.00 -9.14 -1.12
C LYS A 91 10.16 -9.90 0.20
N SER A 92 9.10 -10.01 1.02
CA SER A 92 9.08 -10.91 2.18
C SER A 92 9.12 -12.39 1.80
N GLY A 93 8.84 -12.74 0.54
CA GLY A 93 8.73 -14.13 0.08
C GLY A 93 7.50 -14.89 0.60
N ARG A 94 6.59 -14.22 1.31
CA ARG A 94 5.34 -14.82 1.83
C ARG A 94 4.16 -14.71 0.88
N PHE A 95 4.25 -13.83 -0.12
CA PHE A 95 3.20 -13.55 -1.08
C PHE A 95 3.73 -13.61 -2.50
N GLN A 96 2.86 -14.00 -3.42
CA GLN A 96 3.10 -13.92 -4.86
C GLN A 96 2.25 -12.80 -5.48
N GLU A 97 2.53 -12.45 -6.72
CA GLU A 97 1.72 -11.45 -7.45
C GLU A 97 0.24 -11.82 -7.55
N SER A 98 -0.04 -13.12 -7.67
CA SER A 98 -1.39 -13.67 -7.73
C SER A 98 -2.15 -13.55 -6.40
N ASP A 99 -1.44 -13.31 -5.29
CA ASP A 99 -2.04 -13.07 -3.97
C ASP A 99 -2.41 -11.60 -3.76
N ILE A 100 -2.09 -10.69 -4.69
CA ILE A 100 -2.29 -9.26 -4.50
C ILE A 100 -3.08 -8.68 -5.67
N ARG A 101 -4.20 -8.03 -5.38
CA ARG A 101 -5.03 -7.31 -6.36
C ARG A 101 -5.06 -5.84 -6.02
N LEU A 102 -4.83 -4.99 -7.02
CA LEU A 102 -5.15 -3.57 -6.93
C LEU A 102 -6.66 -3.42 -7.14
N LYS A 103 -7.31 -2.71 -6.24
CA LYS A 103 -8.74 -2.42 -6.31
C LYS A 103 -8.96 -0.92 -6.27
N TRP A 104 -10.02 -0.50 -6.94
CA TRP A 104 -10.39 0.90 -7.05
C TRP A 104 -11.82 1.07 -6.55
N THR A 105 -12.05 2.21 -5.90
CA THR A 105 -13.37 2.67 -5.46
C THR A 105 -13.43 4.19 -5.65
N LEU A 106 -14.61 4.77 -5.42
CA LEU A 106 -14.81 6.21 -5.39
C LEU A 106 -15.10 6.64 -3.95
N ILE A 107 -14.16 7.36 -3.34
CA ILE A 107 -14.45 8.07 -2.10
C ILE A 107 -15.14 9.39 -2.44
N TRP A 108 -16.23 9.67 -1.73
CA TRP A 108 -17.05 10.89 -1.92
C TRP A 108 -17.58 11.09 -3.33
N TYR A 109 -17.89 10.00 -4.05
CA TYR A 109 -18.39 9.97 -5.43
C TYR A 109 -17.50 10.56 -6.53
N VAL A 110 -16.44 11.30 -6.16
CA VAL A 110 -15.66 12.08 -7.14
C VAL A 110 -14.16 11.77 -7.10
N SER A 111 -13.66 11.13 -6.04
CA SER A 111 -12.23 10.93 -5.88
C SER A 111 -11.90 9.45 -6.04
N PRO A 112 -11.21 9.06 -7.14
CA PRO A 112 -10.67 7.72 -7.29
C PRO A 112 -9.77 7.39 -6.10
N HIS A 113 -9.97 6.21 -5.54
CA HIS A 113 -9.21 5.72 -4.42
C HIS A 113 -8.78 4.28 -4.68
N GLN A 114 -7.51 4.00 -4.43
CA GLN A 114 -6.95 2.67 -4.62
C GLN A 114 -6.70 2.01 -3.26
N TYR A 115 -7.03 0.74 -3.15
CA TYR A 115 -6.71 -0.11 -2.00
C TYR A 115 -6.18 -1.47 -2.49
N LEU A 116 -5.64 -2.28 -1.56
CA LEU A 116 -5.19 -3.64 -1.88
C LEU A 116 -6.20 -4.69 -1.40
N GLN A 117 -6.35 -5.73 -2.22
CA GLN A 117 -6.91 -7.01 -1.79
C GLN A 117 -5.78 -8.04 -1.72
N VAL A 118 -5.54 -8.59 -0.53
CA VAL A 118 -4.47 -9.56 -0.29
C VAL A 118 -5.06 -10.92 0.08
N ARG A 119 -4.61 -11.97 -0.61
CA ARG A 119 -5.03 -13.34 -0.34
C ARG A 119 -4.24 -13.91 0.82
N VAL A 120 -4.93 -14.37 1.86
CA VAL A 120 -4.36 -15.02 3.04
C VAL A 120 -5.18 -16.25 3.35
N ASN A 121 -4.54 -17.42 3.40
CA ASN A 121 -5.21 -18.70 3.71
C ASN A 121 -6.49 -18.94 2.88
N GLY A 122 -6.44 -18.60 1.59
CA GLY A 122 -7.56 -18.76 0.66
C GLY A 122 -8.62 -17.65 0.66
N LYS A 123 -8.59 -16.72 1.62
CA LYS A 123 -9.53 -15.59 1.73
C LYS A 123 -8.90 -14.30 1.23
N TRP A 124 -9.71 -13.41 0.65
CA TRP A 124 -9.29 -12.07 0.27
C TRP A 124 -9.54 -11.11 1.44
N ILE A 125 -8.53 -10.33 1.80
CA ILE A 125 -8.58 -9.34 2.87
C ILE A 125 -8.34 -7.97 2.23
N ASP A 126 -9.26 -7.03 2.46
CA ASP A 126 -9.11 -5.65 2.03
C ASP A 126 -8.13 -4.93 2.96
N VAL A 127 -7.24 -4.13 2.37
CA VAL A 127 -6.27 -3.33 3.13
C VAL A 127 -6.18 -1.92 2.55
N ASP A 128 -6.51 -0.95 3.39
CA ASP A 128 -6.51 0.47 3.07
C ASP A 128 -5.75 1.28 4.13
N ILE A 129 -4.43 1.40 3.95
CA ILE A 129 -3.54 2.15 4.85
C ILE A 129 -3.84 3.65 4.79
N TRP A 130 -4.19 4.17 3.62
CA TRP A 130 -4.48 5.60 3.49
C TRP A 130 -5.72 5.98 4.30
N ALA A 131 -6.76 5.13 4.27
CA ALA A 131 -8.01 5.39 4.97
C ALA A 131 -7.98 5.10 6.47
N HIS A 132 -6.95 4.42 7.00
CA HIS A 132 -6.77 4.24 8.45
C HIS A 132 -6.83 5.58 9.18
N ALA A 133 -6.27 6.64 8.61
CA ALA A 133 -6.30 7.99 9.19
C ALA A 133 -7.73 8.53 9.46
N TYR A 134 -8.75 7.91 8.87
CA TYR A 134 -10.17 8.24 8.98
C TYR A 134 -11.00 7.11 9.63
N GLY A 135 -10.36 6.17 10.33
CA GLY A 135 -11.03 5.15 11.13
C GLY A 135 -11.29 3.81 10.43
N ILE A 136 -10.88 3.64 9.16
CA ILE A 136 -10.99 2.36 8.47
C ILE A 136 -9.97 1.36 9.05
N GLN A 137 -10.46 0.19 9.45
CA GLN A 137 -9.66 -0.82 10.15
C GLN A 137 -9.00 -1.82 9.17
N PHE A 138 -8.09 -2.63 9.69
CA PHE A 138 -7.53 -3.76 8.96
C PHE A 138 -8.63 -4.74 8.53
N GLY A 139 -8.60 -5.18 7.27
CA GLY A 139 -9.64 -6.05 6.72
C GLY A 139 -10.83 -5.28 6.12
N ASP A 140 -10.74 -3.96 6.05
CA ASP A 140 -11.73 -3.08 5.48
C ASP A 140 -11.09 -2.06 4.51
N HIS A 141 -11.92 -1.32 3.78
CA HIS A 141 -11.48 -0.23 2.92
C HIS A 141 -12.46 0.95 2.98
N ALA A 142 -12.05 2.11 2.49
CA ALA A 142 -12.96 3.22 2.37
C ALA A 142 -14.08 2.87 1.36
N HIS A 143 -15.25 2.56 1.88
CA HIS A 143 -16.49 2.60 1.12
C HIS A 143 -16.77 4.06 0.76
N GLY A 144 -17.52 4.32 -0.31
CA GLY A 144 -18.01 5.67 -0.59
C GLY A 144 -18.84 6.24 0.57
N PHE A 145 -19.54 7.36 0.37
CA PHE A 145 -20.57 7.69 1.37
C PHE A 145 -21.65 6.60 1.36
N HIS A 146 -21.87 5.98 2.51
CA HIS A 146 -23.16 5.39 2.87
C HIS A 146 -24.00 6.49 3.54
#